data_AF-A0A4Y2K300-F1
#
_entry.id   AF-A0A4Y2K300-F1
#
_cell.length_a   1.000
_cell.length_b   1.000
_cell.length_c   1.000
_cell.angle_alpha   90.00
_cell.angle_beta   90.00
_cell.angle_gamma   90.00
#
_symmetry.space_group_name_H-M   'P 1'
#
loop_
_entity.id
_entity.type
_entity.pdbx_description
1 polymer ?
#
loop_
_entity_poly.entity_id
_entity_poly.type
_entity_poly.pdbx_seq_one_letter_code
_entity_poly.pdbx_strand_id
1 'polypeptide(L)'
;FKRMLNRELSNFSDSKSGNQVSEYICNTFLDKQTELDLPALCVDEGKGGSPLSQISGVKRPLCHTNSLTQLPKYGVETDNEMELGKLLEDSGKWGLDVFKLDTFSGQRPLTAVAYQIFRERDLLKTFKIPSKTLLNYLMTLEDHYLKVPYHNRIHACDVTQSVHVLLSSPALENVFTDLEILATLFAAAVHDVDHPGVTNQYLVNSSSELALMYNDLSILENHSLAVGFKLLQDESCDIFHNLTKKQRQSLRKMAIDLVLATDMSKHMSLLADMKTMVETMKVAGSGVLLLDNYTERIQVLQNMIHCADLSNPTKPLEIYKTWVELIMEEFFEQGDREMAEGLEVSPMCDRHNATVEKSQRFVLLQNGFAYRWINFKLRLKCALHPHNTACLDKWYHSTASLLRDERSFRCHCLPNDNFKANASEIEVMEVFCVN
;
A
#
# COMPACT_ATOMS: atom_id res chain seq x y z
N PHE A 1 15.07 -19.64 0.97
CA PHE A 1 14.37 -18.52 1.61
C PHE A 1 13.16 -18.98 2.44
N LYS A 2 12.08 -19.54 1.85
CA LYS A 2 10.89 -20.04 2.58
C LYS A 2 11.22 -20.96 3.78
N ARG A 3 12.12 -21.94 3.62
CA ARG A 3 12.58 -22.81 4.73
C ARG A 3 13.36 -22.08 5.83
N MET A 4 14.11 -21.04 5.49
CA MET A 4 14.85 -20.22 6.44
C MET A 4 13.87 -19.35 7.24
N LEU A 5 12.93 -18.69 6.55
CA LEU A 5 11.86 -17.91 7.17
C LEU A 5 10.98 -18.75 8.10
N ASN A 6 10.54 -19.94 7.66
CA ASN A 6 9.74 -20.84 8.50
C ASN A 6 10.51 -21.25 9.77
N ARG A 7 11.83 -21.44 9.69
CA ARG A 7 12.67 -21.77 10.84
C ARG A 7 12.76 -20.59 11.82
N GLU A 8 12.99 -19.38 11.32
CA GLU A 8 13.06 -18.17 12.14
C GLU A 8 11.69 -17.83 12.79
N LEU A 9 10.58 -17.98 12.05
CA LEU A 9 9.23 -17.80 12.56
C LEU A 9 8.84 -18.85 13.62
N SER A 10 9.35 -20.07 13.49
CA SER A 10 9.16 -21.12 14.50
C SER A 10 9.88 -20.76 15.81
N ASN A 11 11.13 -20.29 15.73
CA ASN A 11 11.91 -19.86 16.89
C ASN A 11 11.30 -18.63 17.61
N PHE A 12 10.55 -17.79 16.89
CA PHE A 12 9.88 -16.61 17.45
C PHE A 12 8.55 -16.93 18.17
N SER A 13 7.94 -18.08 17.86
CA SER A 13 6.64 -18.50 18.40
C SER A 13 6.67 -18.88 19.89
N ASP A 14 7.84 -18.94 20.52
CA ASP A 14 8.06 -19.37 21.91
C ASP A 14 7.40 -18.45 22.98
N SER A 15 6.89 -17.28 22.60
CA SER A 15 6.09 -16.41 23.48
C SER A 15 4.67 -16.20 22.94
N LYS A 16 3.66 -16.00 23.81
CA LYS A 16 2.26 -15.80 23.39
C LYS A 16 2.11 -14.66 22.37
N SER A 17 2.80 -13.54 22.59
CA SER A 17 2.85 -12.41 21.65
C SER A 17 3.64 -12.75 20.37
N GLY A 18 4.69 -13.55 20.49
CA GLY A 18 5.51 -13.94 19.35
C GLY A 18 4.78 -14.90 18.41
N ASN A 19 3.97 -15.81 18.98
CA ASN A 19 3.10 -16.69 18.23
C ASN A 19 2.05 -15.92 17.40
N GLN A 20 1.36 -14.95 18.01
CA GLN A 20 0.38 -14.10 17.31
C GLN A 20 0.98 -13.35 16.12
N VAL A 21 2.18 -12.79 16.29
CA VAL A 21 2.85 -12.06 15.22
C VAL A 21 3.39 -13.01 14.13
N SER A 22 3.92 -14.16 14.52
CA SER A 22 4.37 -15.20 13.58
C SER A 22 3.23 -15.70 12.71
N GLU A 23 2.07 -15.95 13.31
CA GLU A 23 0.86 -16.38 12.63
C GLU A 23 0.34 -15.31 11.67
N TYR A 24 0.28 -14.05 12.11
CA TYR A 24 -0.05 -12.92 11.24
C TYR A 24 0.88 -12.85 10.02
N ILE A 25 2.20 -13.03 10.21
CA ILE A 25 3.16 -12.97 9.09
C ILE A 25 2.93 -14.11 8.10
N CYS A 26 2.75 -15.33 8.60
CA CYS A 26 2.49 -16.49 7.76
C CYS A 26 1.19 -16.34 6.97
N ASN A 27 0.15 -15.79 7.58
CA ASN A 27 -1.16 -15.64 6.94
C ASN A 27 -1.21 -14.47 5.96
N THR A 28 -0.49 -13.37 6.22
CA THR A 28 -0.56 -12.15 5.43
C THR A 28 0.52 -12.06 4.34
N PHE A 29 1.73 -12.57 4.58
CA PHE A 29 2.89 -12.29 3.71
C PHE A 29 3.48 -13.52 3.00
N LEU A 30 2.89 -14.70 3.20
CA LEU A 30 3.32 -15.93 2.54
C LEU A 30 2.23 -16.51 1.66
N ASP A 31 2.61 -16.82 0.42
CA ASP A 31 1.77 -17.55 -0.51
C ASP A 31 1.44 -18.94 0.05
N LYS A 32 0.16 -19.15 0.38
CA LYS A 32 -0.39 -20.45 0.76
C LYS A 32 -0.60 -21.25 -0.52
N GLN A 33 0.34 -22.15 -0.84
CA GLN A 33 0.03 -23.22 -1.77
C GLN A 33 -1.00 -24.11 -1.06
N THR A 34 -2.20 -24.21 -1.61
CA THR A 34 -3.27 -25.06 -1.10
C THR A 34 -2.81 -26.53 -1.19
N GLU A 35 -2.20 -27.04 -0.12
CA GLU A 35 -2.13 -28.49 0.07
C GLU A 35 -3.55 -28.95 0.42
N LEU A 36 -4.19 -29.64 -0.52
CA LEU A 36 -5.51 -30.22 -0.36
C LEU A 36 -5.43 -31.37 0.66
N ASP A 37 -5.62 -31.06 1.94
CA ASP A 37 -6.01 -32.08 2.92
C ASP A 37 -7.51 -32.33 2.77
N LEU A 38 -7.86 -33.44 2.11
CA LEU A 38 -9.23 -33.88 1.88
C LEU A 38 -9.73 -34.77 3.04
N PRO A 39 -10.60 -34.29 3.94
CA PRO A 39 -11.48 -35.16 4.69
C PRO A 39 -12.73 -35.53 3.88
N ALA A 40 -13.19 -36.78 4.02
CA ALA A 40 -14.30 -37.36 3.26
C ALA A 40 -15.64 -36.62 3.50
N LEU A 41 -16.33 -36.26 2.41
CA LEU A 41 -17.62 -35.58 2.41
C LEU A 41 -18.79 -36.53 2.71
N CYS A 42 -19.67 -36.11 3.62
CA CYS A 42 -21.09 -36.46 3.58
C CYS A 42 -21.85 -35.32 2.89
N VAL A 43 -22.76 -35.67 1.98
CA VAL A 43 -23.56 -34.74 1.17
C VAL A 43 -24.89 -34.49 1.87
N ASP A 44 -25.33 -33.23 1.94
CA ASP A 44 -26.75 -32.90 2.10
C ASP A 44 -27.13 -31.78 1.11
N GLU A 45 -28.32 -31.90 0.50
CA GLU A 45 -28.81 -31.05 -0.58
C GLU A 45 -29.70 -29.90 -0.05
N GLY A 46 -29.53 -28.68 -0.60
CA GLY A 46 -30.45 -27.58 -0.27
C GLY A 46 -30.32 -26.26 -1.05
N LYS A 47 -30.94 -26.20 -2.23
CA LYS A 47 -31.70 -25.09 -2.90
C LYS A 47 -31.10 -23.66 -3.06
N GLY A 48 -30.76 -23.34 -4.32
CA GLY A 48 -31.44 -22.34 -5.17
C GLY A 48 -31.29 -20.83 -4.89
N GLY A 49 -30.51 -20.14 -5.73
CA GLY A 49 -30.43 -18.66 -5.81
C GLY A 49 -30.05 -18.17 -7.23
N SER A 50 -30.51 -16.97 -7.59
CA SER A 50 -30.56 -16.29 -8.92
C SER A 50 -29.21 -16.01 -9.62
N PRO A 51 -29.18 -15.69 -10.94
CA PRO A 51 -27.92 -15.63 -11.69
C PRO A 51 -27.03 -14.44 -11.32
N LEU A 52 -25.74 -14.73 -11.06
CA LEU A 52 -24.65 -13.78 -10.86
C LEU A 52 -24.37 -12.99 -12.16
N SER A 53 -24.78 -11.73 -12.21
CA SER A 53 -24.20 -10.78 -13.18
C SER A 53 -24.31 -9.30 -12.77
N GLN A 54 -24.36 -8.99 -11.48
CA GLN A 54 -24.34 -7.58 -11.02
C GLN A 54 -23.20 -7.41 -10.03
N ILE A 55 -22.18 -6.65 -10.40
CA ILE A 55 -21.19 -6.12 -9.46
C ILE A 55 -21.97 -5.20 -8.51
N SER A 56 -22.23 -5.69 -7.31
CA SER A 56 -22.89 -5.01 -6.19
C SER A 56 -21.97 -3.94 -5.59
N GLY A 57 -21.60 -2.94 -6.40
CA GLY A 57 -20.81 -1.77 -6.00
C GLY A 57 -21.02 -0.54 -6.89
N VAL A 58 -21.55 -0.73 -8.11
CA VAL A 58 -21.65 0.34 -9.13
C VAL A 58 -23.00 1.10 -9.11
N LYS A 59 -23.85 0.89 -8.09
CA LYS A 59 -25.15 1.58 -7.95
C LYS A 59 -25.09 2.85 -7.08
N ARG A 60 -23.91 3.48 -6.94
CA ARG A 60 -23.86 4.85 -6.43
C ARG A 60 -24.17 5.81 -7.60
N PRO A 61 -25.19 6.68 -7.49
CA PRO A 61 -25.42 7.71 -8.49
C PRO A 61 -24.15 8.54 -8.68
N LEU A 62 -23.70 8.68 -9.91
CA LEU A 62 -22.55 9.52 -10.25
C LEU A 62 -22.91 10.98 -9.92
N CYS A 63 -22.14 11.61 -9.03
CA CYS A 63 -22.20 13.05 -8.84
C CYS A 63 -21.50 13.72 -10.03
N HIS A 64 -22.26 13.96 -11.10
CA HIS A 64 -21.74 14.65 -12.26
C HIS A 64 -21.28 16.08 -11.89
N THR A 65 -20.04 16.44 -12.21
CA THR A 65 -19.46 17.79 -12.11
C THR A 65 -20.06 18.80 -13.11
N ASN A 66 -21.26 18.52 -13.64
CA ASN A 66 -21.91 19.33 -14.66
C ASN A 66 -22.22 20.77 -14.21
N SER A 67 -22.00 21.09 -12.93
CA SER A 67 -22.24 22.40 -12.34
C SER A 67 -21.01 23.33 -12.30
N LEU A 68 -19.79 22.86 -12.64
CA LEU A 68 -18.60 23.71 -12.57
C LEU A 68 -18.46 24.59 -13.83
N THR A 69 -18.78 25.88 -13.71
CA THR A 69 -18.55 26.89 -14.76
C THR A 69 -17.06 27.24 -14.95
N GLN A 70 -16.24 27.01 -13.92
CA GLN A 70 -14.79 27.19 -13.93
C GLN A 70 -14.13 26.04 -13.17
N LEU A 71 -13.00 25.52 -13.68
CA LEU A 71 -12.28 24.45 -13.01
C LEU A 71 -11.55 24.99 -11.77
N PRO A 72 -11.67 24.34 -10.60
CA PRO A 72 -10.97 24.76 -9.40
C PRO A 72 -9.45 24.71 -9.58
N LYS A 73 -8.73 25.65 -8.96
CA LYS A 73 -7.28 25.81 -9.14
C LYS A 73 -6.49 24.54 -8.79
N TYR A 74 -6.90 23.85 -7.72
CA TYR A 74 -6.28 22.63 -7.23
C TYR A 74 -7.15 21.39 -7.46
N GLY A 75 -8.11 21.47 -8.41
CA GLY A 75 -8.98 20.35 -8.76
C GLY A 75 -10.18 20.13 -7.84
N VAL A 76 -10.21 20.79 -6.68
CA VAL A 76 -11.27 20.70 -5.67
C VAL A 76 -11.73 22.10 -5.25
N GLU A 77 -13.01 22.25 -4.93
CA GLU A 77 -13.55 23.47 -4.31
C GLU A 77 -13.36 23.40 -2.79
N THR A 78 -12.84 24.47 -2.19
CA THR A 78 -12.59 24.53 -0.75
C THR A 78 -12.48 25.97 -0.27
N ASP A 79 -12.93 26.23 0.96
CA ASP A 79 -12.73 27.51 1.65
C ASP A 79 -11.27 27.72 2.08
N ASN A 80 -10.46 26.67 2.11
CA ASN A 80 -9.05 26.68 2.54
C ASN A 80 -8.07 26.69 1.36
N GLU A 81 -8.40 27.41 0.26
CA GLU A 81 -7.60 27.37 -0.98
C GLU A 81 -6.13 27.77 -0.76
N MET A 82 -5.86 28.72 0.15
CA MET A 82 -4.50 29.19 0.41
C MET A 82 -3.65 28.13 1.14
N GLU A 83 -4.22 27.51 2.17
CA GLU A 83 -3.60 26.46 2.98
C GLU A 83 -3.38 25.20 2.14
N LEU A 84 -4.38 24.83 1.33
CA LEU A 84 -4.27 23.73 0.37
C LEU A 84 -3.14 23.98 -0.62
N GLY A 85 -3.05 25.19 -1.18
CA GLY A 85 -1.99 25.57 -2.11
C GLY A 85 -0.59 25.42 -1.52
N LYS A 86 -0.37 25.95 -0.31
CA LYS A 86 0.91 25.83 0.41
C LYS A 86 1.29 24.38 0.66
N LEU A 87 0.33 23.53 1.00
CA LEU A 87 0.59 22.12 1.23
C LEU A 87 0.94 21.39 -0.07
N LEU A 88 0.24 21.70 -1.17
CA LEU A 88 0.49 21.10 -2.49
C LEU A 88 1.83 21.53 -3.13
N GLU A 89 2.42 22.66 -2.72
CA GLU A 89 3.81 23.02 -3.10
C GLU A 89 4.83 21.98 -2.59
N ASP A 90 4.50 21.26 -1.53
CA ASP A 90 5.32 20.18 -0.96
C ASP A 90 4.96 18.79 -1.52
N SER A 91 4.13 18.70 -2.57
CA SER A 91 3.72 17.42 -3.18
C SER A 91 4.88 16.58 -3.73
N GLY A 92 6.03 17.19 -4.03
CA GLY A 92 7.27 16.51 -4.39
C GLY A 92 8.16 16.10 -3.21
N LYS A 93 7.74 16.31 -1.95
CA LYS A 93 8.55 16.03 -0.74
C LYS A 93 8.01 14.84 0.05
N TRP A 94 8.93 14.07 0.63
CA TRP A 94 8.57 12.97 1.53
C TRP A 94 8.03 13.49 2.86
N GLY A 95 6.93 12.89 3.34
CA GLY A 95 6.29 13.29 4.60
C GLY A 95 5.32 14.46 4.46
N LEU A 96 4.72 14.63 3.27
CA LEU A 96 3.55 15.48 3.09
C LEU A 96 2.44 15.07 4.09
N ASP A 97 1.85 16.04 4.77
CA ASP A 97 0.79 15.79 5.75
C ASP A 97 -0.56 15.57 5.05
N VAL A 98 -0.81 14.32 4.67
CA VAL A 98 -2.03 13.89 3.97
C VAL A 98 -3.32 14.06 4.79
N PHE A 99 -3.22 14.12 6.12
CA PHE A 99 -4.37 14.37 7.00
C PHE A 99 -4.79 15.84 6.99
N LYS A 100 -3.82 16.76 6.99
CA LYS A 100 -4.11 18.18 6.73
C LYS A 100 -4.64 18.39 5.31
N LEU A 101 -4.09 17.67 4.34
CA LEU A 101 -4.58 17.72 2.96
C LEU A 101 -6.05 17.30 2.87
N ASP A 102 -6.45 16.24 3.58
CA ASP A 102 -7.85 15.83 3.67
C ASP A 102 -8.76 16.95 4.17
N THR A 103 -8.34 17.61 5.25
CA THR A 103 -9.08 18.73 5.86
C THR A 103 -9.18 19.91 4.91
N PHE A 104 -8.06 20.35 4.31
CA PHE A 104 -8.02 21.55 3.48
C PHE A 104 -8.60 21.34 2.07
N SER A 105 -8.69 20.09 1.60
CA SER A 105 -9.30 19.77 0.30
C SER A 105 -10.82 19.58 0.36
N GLY A 106 -11.44 19.74 1.53
CA GLY A 106 -12.88 19.47 1.69
C GLY A 106 -13.20 17.98 1.58
N GLN A 107 -12.37 17.13 2.17
CA GLN A 107 -12.46 15.67 2.07
C GLN A 107 -12.26 15.17 0.62
N ARG A 108 -11.29 15.74 -0.08
CA ARG A 108 -10.88 15.32 -1.44
C ARG A 108 -9.35 15.24 -1.64
N PRO A 109 -8.59 14.62 -0.71
CA PRO A 109 -7.13 14.62 -0.75
C PRO A 109 -6.59 13.91 -2.00
N LEU A 110 -7.18 12.78 -2.40
CA LEU A 110 -6.72 12.02 -3.56
C LEU A 110 -6.91 12.83 -4.84
N THR A 111 -8.09 13.45 -5.02
CA THR A 111 -8.35 14.30 -6.19
C THR A 111 -7.38 15.48 -6.25
N ALA A 112 -7.16 16.17 -5.12
CA ALA A 112 -6.28 17.33 -5.06
C ALA A 112 -4.82 16.99 -5.41
N VAL A 113 -4.27 15.95 -4.78
CA VAL A 113 -2.88 15.52 -5.01
C VAL A 113 -2.69 14.93 -6.41
N ALA A 114 -3.59 14.06 -6.87
CA ALA A 114 -3.47 13.47 -8.20
C ALA A 114 -3.58 14.54 -9.29
N TYR A 115 -4.49 15.51 -9.16
CA TYR A 115 -4.60 16.61 -10.11
C TYR A 115 -3.33 17.48 -10.14
N GLN A 116 -2.76 17.80 -8.98
CA GLN A 116 -1.48 18.53 -8.88
C GLN A 116 -0.34 17.75 -9.55
N ILE A 117 -0.20 16.46 -9.24
CA ILE A 117 0.85 15.60 -9.81
C ILE A 117 0.74 15.50 -11.35
N PHE A 118 -0.47 15.32 -11.88
CA PHE A 118 -0.71 15.22 -13.33
C PHE A 118 -0.34 16.52 -14.06
N ARG A 119 -0.50 17.67 -13.41
CA ARG A 119 -0.09 18.98 -13.94
C ARG A 119 1.41 19.18 -13.85
N GLU A 120 2.01 18.86 -12.71
CA GLU A 120 3.45 19.02 -12.48
C GLU A 120 4.30 18.16 -13.42
N ARG A 121 3.84 16.93 -13.68
CA ARG A 121 4.48 15.99 -14.63
C ARG A 121 4.07 16.21 -16.10
N ASP A 122 3.28 17.24 -16.40
CA ASP A 122 2.73 17.56 -17.73
C ASP A 122 1.93 16.42 -18.42
N LEU A 123 1.46 15.42 -17.66
CA LEU A 123 0.77 14.24 -18.17
C LEU A 123 -0.53 14.58 -18.91
N LEU A 124 -1.22 15.64 -18.46
CA LEU A 124 -2.42 16.15 -19.12
C LEU A 124 -2.14 16.55 -20.57
N LYS A 125 -1.02 17.23 -20.84
CA LYS A 125 -0.66 17.64 -22.20
C LYS A 125 -0.11 16.46 -22.99
N THR A 126 0.80 15.68 -22.40
CA THR A 126 1.44 14.52 -23.04
C THR A 126 0.42 13.51 -23.57
N PHE A 127 -0.61 13.22 -22.77
CA PHE A 127 -1.65 12.25 -23.12
C PHE A 127 -2.97 12.87 -23.58
N LYS A 128 -3.00 14.20 -23.75
CA LYS A 128 -4.18 14.97 -24.17
C LYS A 128 -5.40 14.66 -23.30
N ILE A 129 -5.22 14.62 -21.98
CA ILE A 129 -6.29 14.37 -21.01
C ILE A 129 -6.95 15.71 -20.69
N PRO A 130 -8.24 15.92 -21.01
CA PRO A 130 -8.94 17.14 -20.61
C PRO A 130 -9.03 17.20 -19.09
N SER A 131 -8.71 18.35 -18.49
CA SER A 131 -8.75 18.53 -17.03
C SER A 131 -10.12 18.16 -16.43
N LYS A 132 -11.22 18.50 -17.13
CA LYS A 132 -12.57 18.12 -16.69
C LYS A 132 -12.76 16.60 -16.61
N THR A 133 -12.30 15.86 -17.62
CA THR A 133 -12.37 14.39 -17.64
C THR A 133 -11.54 13.78 -16.52
N LEU A 134 -10.34 14.34 -16.25
CA LEU A 134 -9.52 13.88 -15.12
C LEU A 134 -10.24 14.11 -13.78
N LEU A 135 -10.79 15.30 -13.55
CA LEU A 135 -11.48 15.59 -12.29
C LEU A 135 -12.73 14.72 -12.12
N ASN A 136 -13.49 14.47 -13.19
CA ASN A 136 -14.63 13.54 -13.13
C ASN A 136 -14.21 12.15 -12.69
N TYR A 137 -13.15 11.62 -13.31
CA TYR A 137 -12.62 10.31 -12.96
C TYR A 137 -12.13 10.28 -11.51
N LEU A 138 -11.31 11.27 -11.10
CA LEU A 138 -10.75 11.32 -9.75
C LEU A 138 -11.81 11.49 -8.66
N MET A 139 -12.80 12.37 -8.87
CA MET A 139 -13.91 12.55 -7.93
C MET A 139 -14.75 11.27 -7.82
N THR A 140 -15.04 10.64 -8.96
CA THR A 140 -15.78 9.37 -8.97
C THR A 140 -14.99 8.26 -8.29
N LEU A 141 -13.68 8.16 -8.55
CA LEU A 141 -12.79 7.20 -7.92
C LEU A 141 -12.76 7.39 -6.40
N GLU A 142 -12.58 8.63 -5.95
CA GLU A 142 -12.55 9.00 -4.54
C GLU A 142 -13.89 8.73 -3.83
N ASP A 143 -15.03 8.86 -4.55
CA ASP A 143 -16.36 8.48 -4.04
C ASP A 143 -16.55 6.96 -3.88
N HIS A 144 -15.75 6.14 -4.56
CA HIS A 144 -15.76 4.68 -4.43
C HIS A 144 -14.82 4.16 -3.34
N TYR A 145 -13.95 5.00 -2.79
CA TYR A 145 -13.26 4.65 -1.54
C TYR A 145 -14.26 4.64 -0.38
N LEU A 146 -14.37 3.49 0.30
CA LEU A 146 -15.28 3.32 1.43
C LEU A 146 -14.77 4.07 2.67
N LYS A 147 -15.70 4.37 3.57
CA LYS A 147 -15.39 5.00 4.85
C LYS A 147 -14.96 3.92 5.85
N VAL A 148 -13.77 3.39 5.66
CA VAL A 148 -13.08 2.48 6.57
C VAL A 148 -11.90 3.20 7.23
N PRO A 149 -11.41 2.78 8.41
CA PRO A 149 -10.41 3.54 9.15
C PRO A 149 -9.09 3.78 8.38
N TYR A 150 -8.54 2.76 7.73
CA TYR A 150 -7.22 2.82 7.06
C TYR A 150 -7.32 2.80 5.54
N HIS A 151 -7.90 1.76 4.92
CA HIS A 151 -7.90 1.56 3.46
C HIS A 151 -8.95 2.45 2.76
N ASN A 152 -8.77 3.76 2.89
CA ASN A 152 -9.67 4.79 2.39
C ASN A 152 -8.93 5.79 1.46
N ARG A 153 -9.64 6.82 1.01
CA ARG A 153 -9.12 7.87 0.11
C ARG A 153 -7.86 8.59 0.61
N ILE A 154 -7.66 8.69 1.93
CA ILE A 154 -6.46 9.31 2.51
C ILE A 154 -5.25 8.39 2.28
N HIS A 155 -5.42 7.08 2.46
CA HIS A 155 -4.34 6.11 2.21
C HIS A 155 -3.98 6.08 0.73
N ALA A 156 -4.97 6.01 -0.16
CA ALA A 156 -4.75 6.11 -1.61
C ALA A 156 -4.01 7.40 -2.02
N CYS A 157 -4.34 8.53 -1.38
CA CYS A 157 -3.62 9.79 -1.57
C CYS A 157 -2.15 9.67 -1.14
N ASP A 158 -1.88 9.07 0.03
CA ASP A 158 -0.52 8.91 0.56
C ASP A 158 0.34 8.02 -0.34
N VAL A 159 -0.20 6.89 -0.81
CA VAL A 159 0.50 5.99 -1.74
C VAL A 159 0.76 6.68 -3.08
N THR A 160 -0.24 7.36 -3.66
CA THR A 160 -0.09 8.10 -4.92
C THR A 160 0.99 9.17 -4.84
N GLN A 161 1.01 9.93 -3.74
CA GLN A 161 2.02 10.96 -3.51
C GLN A 161 3.41 10.37 -3.25
N SER A 162 3.48 9.29 -2.48
CA SER A 162 4.75 8.59 -2.20
C SER A 162 5.36 8.01 -3.48
N VAL A 163 4.55 7.39 -4.34
CA VAL A 163 4.98 6.95 -5.69
C VAL A 163 5.48 8.13 -6.52
N HIS A 164 4.79 9.27 -6.50
CA HIS A 164 5.25 10.46 -7.18
C HIS A 164 6.63 10.91 -6.69
N VAL A 165 6.92 10.89 -5.39
CA VAL A 165 8.25 11.23 -4.86
C VAL A 165 9.31 10.21 -5.29
N LEU A 166 8.99 8.92 -5.22
CA LEU A 166 9.92 7.84 -5.59
C LEU A 166 10.29 7.87 -7.09
N LEU A 167 9.33 8.16 -7.97
CA LEU A 167 9.56 8.35 -9.40
C LEU A 167 10.49 9.54 -9.71
N SER A 168 10.61 10.50 -8.81
CA SER A 168 11.50 11.67 -8.95
C SER A 168 12.92 11.41 -8.41
N SER A 169 13.25 10.17 -8.02
CA SER A 169 14.59 9.81 -7.59
C SER A 169 15.61 10.05 -8.71
N PRO A 170 16.75 10.74 -8.44
CA PRO A 170 17.78 11.00 -9.45
C PRO A 170 18.34 9.73 -10.11
N ALA A 171 18.36 8.60 -9.40
CA ALA A 171 18.82 7.33 -9.96
C ALA A 171 17.84 6.71 -11.00
N LEU A 172 16.62 7.24 -11.07
CA LEU A 172 15.55 6.83 -12.00
C LEU A 172 15.26 7.91 -13.05
N GLU A 173 16.07 8.96 -13.11
CA GLU A 173 15.90 10.05 -14.06
C GLU A 173 15.98 9.51 -15.51
N ASN A 174 14.97 9.83 -16.32
CA ASN A 174 14.82 9.35 -17.69
C ASN A 174 14.83 7.81 -17.86
N VAL A 175 14.68 7.06 -16.77
CA VAL A 175 14.56 5.61 -16.85
C VAL A 175 13.18 5.26 -17.38
N PHE A 176 12.10 5.76 -16.79
CA PHE A 176 10.72 5.43 -17.16
C PHE A 176 10.16 6.33 -18.26
N THR A 177 9.36 5.75 -19.15
CA THR A 177 8.57 6.48 -20.15
C THR A 177 7.38 7.16 -19.49
N ASP A 178 6.83 8.19 -20.13
CA ASP A 178 5.62 8.85 -19.65
C ASP A 178 4.44 7.88 -19.47
N LEU A 179 4.36 6.82 -20.28
CA LEU A 179 3.28 5.84 -20.21
C LEU A 179 3.41 4.94 -18.99
N GLU A 180 4.64 4.57 -18.62
CA GLU A 180 4.92 3.83 -17.38
C GLU A 180 4.66 4.70 -16.16
N ILE A 181 5.04 5.98 -16.20
CA ILE A 181 4.74 6.96 -15.14
C ILE A 181 3.23 7.11 -14.97
N LEU A 182 2.49 7.30 -16.07
CA LEU A 182 1.03 7.38 -16.05
C LEU A 182 0.39 6.11 -15.48
N ALA A 183 0.85 4.93 -15.92
CA ALA A 183 0.32 3.66 -15.43
C ALA A 183 0.59 3.44 -13.93
N THR A 184 1.75 3.87 -13.45
CA THR A 184 2.15 3.72 -12.03
C THR A 184 1.35 4.66 -11.13
N LEU A 185 1.15 5.91 -11.54
CA LEU A 185 0.31 6.86 -10.80
C LEU A 185 -1.16 6.45 -10.82
N PHE A 186 -1.65 5.92 -11.94
CA PHE A 186 -2.98 5.35 -12.04
C PHE A 186 -3.14 4.15 -11.11
N ALA A 187 -2.19 3.20 -11.13
CA ALA A 187 -2.21 2.03 -10.26
C ALA A 187 -2.24 2.43 -8.77
N ALA A 188 -1.37 3.36 -8.36
CA ALA A 188 -1.34 3.86 -6.98
C ALA A 188 -2.67 4.49 -6.54
N ALA A 189 -3.31 5.27 -7.43
CA ALA A 189 -4.58 5.91 -7.12
C ALA A 189 -5.76 4.94 -6.99
N VAL A 190 -5.69 3.76 -7.60
CA VAL A 190 -6.81 2.78 -7.62
C VAL A 190 -6.56 1.54 -6.78
N HIS A 191 -5.36 1.31 -6.24
CA HIS A 191 -4.95 -0.01 -5.74
C HIS A 191 -5.88 -0.60 -4.65
N ASP A 192 -6.56 0.26 -3.89
CA ASP A 192 -7.48 -0.09 -2.79
C ASP A 192 -8.91 0.44 -2.98
N VAL A 193 -9.31 0.83 -4.20
CA VAL A 193 -10.67 1.36 -4.40
C VAL A 193 -11.72 0.31 -4.03
N ASP A 194 -12.76 0.73 -3.31
CA ASP A 194 -13.86 -0.14 -2.82
C ASP A 194 -13.42 -1.20 -1.79
N HIS A 195 -12.31 -0.97 -1.06
CA HIS A 195 -11.84 -1.85 0.00
C HIS A 195 -12.84 -1.92 1.19
N PRO A 196 -13.31 -3.11 1.61
CA PRO A 196 -14.37 -3.30 2.62
C PRO A 196 -13.91 -3.21 4.08
N GLY A 197 -12.62 -2.96 4.30
CA GLY A 197 -12.00 -2.84 5.62
C GLY A 197 -11.71 -4.20 6.27
N VAL A 198 -11.52 -5.24 5.45
CA VAL A 198 -11.24 -6.61 5.89
C VAL A 198 -10.24 -7.26 4.93
N THR A 199 -9.47 -8.22 5.42
CA THR A 199 -8.42 -8.91 4.65
C THR A 199 -8.97 -9.91 3.61
N ASN A 200 -8.14 -10.27 2.62
CA ASN A 200 -8.42 -11.38 1.69
C ASN A 200 -8.77 -12.68 2.45
N GLN A 201 -8.08 -13.00 3.54
CA GLN A 201 -8.34 -14.21 4.33
C GLN A 201 -9.71 -14.19 5.00
N TYR A 202 -10.15 -13.03 5.52
CA TYR A 202 -11.50 -12.88 6.05
C TYR A 202 -12.56 -13.12 4.96
N LEU A 203 -12.35 -12.59 3.75
CA LEU A 203 -13.27 -12.78 2.62
C LEU A 203 -13.42 -14.26 2.21
N VAL A 204 -12.33 -15.04 2.30
CA VAL A 204 -12.34 -16.49 2.09
C VAL A 204 -13.11 -17.18 3.21
N ASN A 205 -12.77 -16.88 4.47
CA ASN A 205 -13.36 -17.56 5.64
C ASN A 205 -14.88 -17.31 5.76
N SER A 206 -15.33 -16.12 5.39
CA SER A 206 -16.75 -15.74 5.36
C SER A 206 -17.49 -16.21 4.11
N SER A 207 -16.81 -16.89 3.16
CA SER A 207 -17.38 -17.29 1.86
C SER A 207 -18.04 -16.13 1.11
N SER A 208 -17.40 -14.95 1.13
CA SER A 208 -17.92 -13.74 0.51
C SER A 208 -18.11 -13.89 -1.01
N GLU A 209 -19.01 -13.09 -1.58
CA GLU A 209 -19.24 -13.06 -3.04
C GLU A 209 -17.95 -12.73 -3.82
N LEU A 210 -17.10 -11.86 -3.27
CA LEU A 210 -15.82 -11.49 -3.88
C LEU A 210 -14.84 -12.67 -3.90
N ALA A 211 -14.75 -13.42 -2.80
CA ALA A 211 -13.89 -14.62 -2.73
C ALA A 211 -14.31 -15.65 -3.79
N LEU A 212 -15.62 -15.92 -3.90
CA LEU A 212 -16.17 -16.80 -4.94
C LEU A 212 -15.90 -16.28 -6.36
N MET A 213 -16.03 -14.98 -6.58
CA MET A 213 -15.82 -14.35 -7.89
C MET A 213 -14.35 -14.45 -8.35
N TYR A 214 -13.42 -14.25 -7.43
CA TYR A 214 -11.99 -14.23 -7.72
C TYR A 214 -11.26 -15.53 -7.37
N ASN A 215 -12.00 -16.57 -7.00
CA ASN A 215 -11.49 -17.92 -6.70
C ASN A 215 -10.36 -17.89 -5.67
N ASP A 216 -10.54 -17.11 -4.61
CA ASP A 216 -9.61 -16.97 -3.48
C ASP A 216 -8.21 -16.40 -3.83
N LEU A 217 -8.01 -15.89 -5.05
CA LEU A 217 -6.72 -15.39 -5.53
C LEU A 217 -6.70 -13.86 -5.64
N SER A 218 -5.88 -13.20 -4.81
CA SER A 218 -5.68 -11.73 -4.79
C SER A 218 -7.03 -10.99 -4.94
N ILE A 219 -7.97 -11.32 -4.06
CA ILE A 219 -9.41 -11.01 -4.21
C ILE A 219 -9.59 -9.49 -4.29
N LEU A 220 -9.07 -8.78 -3.30
CA LEU A 220 -9.20 -7.33 -3.18
C LEU A 220 -8.45 -6.60 -4.29
N GLU A 221 -7.26 -7.06 -4.67
CA GLU A 221 -6.45 -6.42 -5.71
C GLU A 221 -7.11 -6.56 -7.10
N ASN A 222 -7.70 -7.73 -7.39
CA ASN A 222 -8.50 -7.93 -8.59
C ASN A 222 -9.78 -7.09 -8.58
N HIS A 223 -10.42 -6.93 -7.42
CA HIS A 223 -11.61 -6.09 -7.25
C HIS A 223 -11.30 -4.61 -7.50
N SER A 224 -10.24 -4.08 -6.89
CA SER A 224 -9.74 -2.72 -7.09
C SER A 224 -9.48 -2.42 -8.58
N LEU A 225 -8.81 -3.36 -9.28
CA LEU A 225 -8.61 -3.25 -10.73
C LEU A 225 -9.93 -3.24 -11.50
N ALA A 226 -10.86 -4.14 -11.16
CA ALA A 226 -12.15 -4.21 -11.83
C ALA A 226 -12.94 -2.91 -11.67
N VAL A 227 -13.01 -2.36 -10.46
CA VAL A 227 -13.69 -1.09 -10.16
C VAL A 227 -12.99 0.07 -10.87
N GLY A 228 -11.68 0.27 -10.67
CA GLY A 228 -10.94 1.39 -11.27
C GLY A 228 -11.06 1.43 -12.80
N PHE A 229 -10.94 0.29 -13.48
CA PHE A 229 -11.14 0.23 -14.93
C PHE A 229 -12.61 0.32 -15.36
N LYS A 230 -13.57 -0.08 -14.51
CA LYS A 230 -14.99 0.06 -14.80
C LYS A 230 -15.42 1.52 -14.81
N LEU A 231 -14.87 2.35 -13.92
CA LEU A 231 -15.18 3.79 -13.86
C LEU A 231 -14.80 4.53 -15.15
N LEU A 232 -13.78 4.05 -15.88
CA LEU A 232 -13.38 4.60 -17.19
C LEU A 232 -14.39 4.33 -18.31
N GLN A 233 -15.41 3.48 -18.10
CA GLN A 233 -16.42 3.20 -19.11
C GLN A 233 -17.46 4.33 -19.24
N ASP A 234 -17.54 5.23 -18.25
CA ASP A 234 -18.25 6.49 -18.43
C ASP A 234 -17.42 7.41 -19.34
N GLU A 235 -18.01 7.88 -20.44
CA GLU A 235 -17.34 8.76 -21.41
C GLU A 235 -16.81 10.05 -20.76
N SER A 236 -17.47 10.54 -19.72
CA SER A 236 -17.04 11.71 -18.96
C SER A 236 -15.84 11.44 -18.04
N CYS A 237 -15.47 10.18 -17.85
CA CYS A 237 -14.37 9.70 -17.00
C CYS A 237 -13.25 8.97 -17.78
N ASP A 238 -13.36 8.73 -19.10
CA ASP A 238 -12.31 8.07 -19.88
C ASP A 238 -11.08 8.98 -20.07
N ILE A 239 -10.23 9.02 -19.05
CA ILE A 239 -8.94 9.74 -19.07
C ILE A 239 -7.95 9.15 -20.07
N PHE A 240 -8.22 7.97 -20.62
CA PHE A 240 -7.39 7.32 -21.62
C PHE A 240 -7.96 7.45 -23.03
N HIS A 241 -9.00 8.27 -23.24
CA HIS A 241 -9.72 8.31 -24.52
C HIS A 241 -8.82 8.56 -25.73
N ASN A 242 -7.83 9.44 -25.57
CA ASN A 242 -6.88 9.86 -26.61
C ASN A 242 -5.64 8.95 -26.75
N LEU A 243 -5.49 7.92 -25.91
CA LEU A 243 -4.42 6.94 -26.07
C LEU A 243 -4.68 6.05 -27.28
N THR A 244 -3.61 5.70 -28.01
CA THR A 244 -3.70 4.67 -29.05
C THR A 244 -4.09 3.32 -28.44
N LYS A 245 -4.67 2.42 -29.26
CA LYS A 245 -5.04 1.07 -28.82
C LYS A 245 -3.86 0.32 -28.18
N LYS A 246 -2.65 0.45 -28.75
CA LYS A 246 -1.43 -0.16 -28.22
C LYS A 246 -1.05 0.43 -26.85
N GLN A 247 -1.09 1.76 -26.71
CA GLN A 247 -0.82 2.41 -25.43
C GLN A 247 -1.82 1.99 -24.35
N ARG A 248 -3.13 1.93 -24.66
CA ARG A 248 -4.14 1.45 -23.71
C ARG A 248 -3.89 0.01 -23.28
N GLN A 249 -3.52 -0.88 -24.21
CA GLN A 249 -3.19 -2.28 -23.90
C GLN A 249 -1.95 -2.37 -23.00
N SER A 250 -0.90 -1.62 -23.31
CA SER A 250 0.32 -1.57 -22.49
C SER A 250 0.05 -0.99 -21.10
N LEU A 251 -0.67 0.13 -21.02
CA LEU A 251 -1.05 0.75 -19.74
C LEU A 251 -1.88 -0.20 -18.90
N ARG A 252 -2.89 -0.84 -19.49
CA ARG A 252 -3.74 -1.80 -18.77
C ARG A 252 -2.92 -2.98 -18.23
N LYS A 253 -2.02 -3.53 -19.05
CA LYS A 253 -1.13 -4.60 -18.59
C LYS A 253 -0.27 -4.15 -17.42
N MET A 254 0.37 -2.99 -17.51
CA MET A 254 1.23 -2.47 -16.44
C MET A 254 0.42 -2.21 -15.17
N ALA A 255 -0.74 -1.56 -15.26
CA ALA A 255 -1.58 -1.31 -14.10
C ALA A 255 -2.03 -2.60 -13.40
N ILE A 256 -2.37 -3.65 -14.15
CA ILE A 256 -2.67 -4.98 -13.60
C ILE A 256 -1.46 -5.56 -12.89
N ASP A 257 -0.29 -5.58 -13.55
CA ASP A 257 0.95 -6.10 -12.97
C ASP A 257 1.32 -5.34 -11.67
N LEU A 258 1.03 -4.03 -11.58
CA LEU A 258 1.34 -3.17 -10.44
C LEU A 258 0.37 -3.35 -9.26
N VAL A 259 -0.94 -3.34 -9.49
CA VAL A 259 -1.91 -3.49 -8.40
C VAL A 259 -1.88 -4.92 -7.84
N LEU A 260 -1.71 -5.95 -8.67
CA LEU A 260 -1.54 -7.32 -8.15
C LEU A 260 -0.25 -7.50 -7.33
N ALA A 261 0.73 -6.61 -7.47
CA ALA A 261 1.93 -6.64 -6.66
C ALA A 261 1.74 -6.03 -5.27
N THR A 262 0.63 -5.33 -4.99
CA THR A 262 0.32 -4.83 -3.63
C THR A 262 -0.30 -5.92 -2.74
N ASP A 263 -0.67 -7.08 -3.31
CA ASP A 263 -1.06 -8.25 -2.52
C ASP A 263 0.09 -8.65 -1.59
N MET A 264 -0.14 -8.49 -0.29
CA MET A 264 0.86 -8.70 0.74
C MET A 264 1.42 -10.13 0.74
N SER A 265 0.68 -11.14 0.25
CA SER A 265 1.17 -12.52 0.10
C SER A 265 2.33 -12.65 -0.88
N LYS A 266 2.50 -11.65 -1.77
CA LYS A 266 3.58 -11.57 -2.77
C LYS A 266 4.81 -10.82 -2.26
N HIS A 267 4.78 -10.27 -1.05
CA HIS A 267 5.88 -9.49 -0.49
C HIS A 267 7.23 -10.22 -0.55
N MET A 268 7.26 -11.51 -0.18
CA MET A 268 8.51 -12.28 -0.16
C MET A 268 9.08 -12.56 -1.56
N SER A 269 8.23 -12.75 -2.56
CA SER A 269 8.68 -12.86 -3.96
C SER A 269 9.25 -11.54 -4.46
N LEU A 270 8.58 -10.41 -4.17
CA LEU A 270 9.05 -9.09 -4.57
C LEU A 270 10.41 -8.76 -3.94
N LEU A 271 10.59 -9.08 -2.65
CA LEU A 271 11.87 -8.91 -1.96
C LEU A 271 12.99 -9.78 -2.57
N ALA A 272 12.68 -11.02 -2.94
CA ALA A 272 13.66 -11.92 -3.56
C ALA A 272 14.10 -11.40 -4.93
N ASP A 273 13.14 -11.02 -5.77
CA ASP A 273 13.39 -10.42 -7.08
C ASP A 273 14.20 -9.13 -6.95
N MET A 274 13.86 -8.28 -5.97
CA MET A 274 14.57 -7.05 -5.67
C MET A 274 16.03 -7.33 -5.24
N LYS A 275 16.29 -8.35 -4.41
CA LYS A 275 17.65 -8.72 -4.00
C LYS A 275 18.49 -9.13 -5.22
N THR A 276 17.96 -10.01 -6.07
CA THR A 276 18.63 -10.43 -7.31
C THR A 276 18.86 -9.26 -8.27
N MET A 277 17.89 -8.35 -8.38
CA MET A 277 18.01 -7.16 -9.20
C MET A 277 19.12 -6.23 -8.67
N VAL A 278 19.19 -6.01 -7.35
CA VAL A 278 20.27 -5.20 -6.74
C VAL A 278 21.65 -5.78 -7.02
N GLU A 279 21.80 -7.10 -6.97
CA GLU A 279 23.08 -7.78 -7.21
C GLU A 279 23.51 -7.72 -8.68
N THR A 280 22.56 -7.74 -9.62
CA THR A 280 22.83 -7.82 -11.06
C THR A 280 22.74 -6.49 -11.81
N MET A 281 22.10 -5.46 -11.22
CA MET A 281 21.89 -4.15 -11.84
C MET A 281 23.18 -3.43 -12.18
N LYS A 282 23.26 -2.99 -13.44
CA LYS A 282 24.31 -2.10 -13.93
C LYS A 282 23.92 -0.65 -13.67
N VAL A 283 24.90 0.13 -13.21
CA VAL A 283 24.77 1.57 -13.01
C VAL A 283 25.60 2.25 -14.09
N ALA A 284 25.02 3.19 -14.82
CA ALA A 284 25.77 4.00 -15.79
C ALA A 284 26.84 4.85 -15.06
N GLY A 285 27.85 5.33 -15.80
CA GLY A 285 28.85 6.24 -15.22
C GLY A 285 28.27 7.52 -14.59
N SER A 286 27.03 7.89 -14.96
CA SER A 286 26.24 8.99 -14.41
C SER A 286 25.55 8.68 -13.07
N GLY A 287 25.52 7.42 -12.62
CA GLY A 287 24.77 7.01 -11.42
C GLY A 287 23.31 6.62 -11.67
N VAL A 288 22.84 6.67 -12.92
CA VAL A 288 21.47 6.27 -13.33
C VAL A 288 21.40 4.76 -13.53
N LEU A 289 20.27 4.15 -13.15
CA LEU A 289 20.01 2.72 -13.35
C LEU A 289 19.76 2.41 -14.84
N LEU A 290 20.42 1.35 -15.33
CA LEU A 290 20.18 0.84 -16.68
C LEU A 290 19.23 -0.35 -16.59
N LEU A 291 18.05 -0.19 -17.19
CA LEU A 291 17.00 -1.21 -17.27
C LEU A 291 16.72 -1.51 -18.75
N ASP A 292 17.16 -2.68 -19.20
CA ASP A 292 17.28 -2.99 -20.63
C ASP A 292 15.98 -3.52 -21.23
N ASN A 293 15.10 -4.10 -20.41
CA ASN A 293 13.87 -4.75 -20.88
C ASN A 293 12.65 -4.43 -19.99
N TYR A 294 11.46 -4.73 -20.51
CA TYR A 294 10.19 -4.51 -19.81
C TYR A 294 10.14 -5.20 -18.44
N THR A 295 10.66 -6.43 -18.32
CA THR A 295 10.60 -7.23 -17.09
C THR A 295 11.34 -6.55 -15.94
N GLU A 296 12.55 -6.04 -16.19
CA GLU A 296 13.31 -5.32 -15.17
C GLU A 296 12.60 -4.02 -14.76
N ARG A 297 12.02 -3.32 -15.73
CA ARG A 297 11.32 -2.04 -15.51
C ARG A 297 10.06 -2.22 -14.70
N ILE A 298 9.22 -3.20 -15.05
CA ILE A 298 7.99 -3.48 -14.31
C ILE A 298 8.29 -3.99 -12.90
N GLN A 299 9.33 -4.80 -12.70
CA GLN A 299 9.75 -5.24 -11.37
C GLN A 299 10.18 -4.07 -10.47
N VAL A 300 10.89 -3.07 -11.01
CA VAL A 300 11.22 -1.84 -10.25
C VAL A 300 9.95 -1.09 -9.87
N LEU A 301 9.01 -0.94 -10.79
CA LEU A 301 7.75 -0.22 -10.54
C LEU A 301 6.84 -0.97 -9.55
N GLN A 302 6.79 -2.31 -9.60
CA GLN A 302 6.09 -3.16 -8.64
C GLN A 302 6.67 -3.00 -7.23
N ASN A 303 8.00 -3.05 -7.10
CA ASN A 303 8.63 -2.79 -5.81
C ASN A 303 8.40 -1.35 -5.35
N MET A 304 8.36 -0.38 -6.27
CA MET A 304 8.11 1.02 -5.92
C MET A 304 6.72 1.25 -5.33
N ILE A 305 5.66 0.74 -5.98
CA ILE A 305 4.29 0.86 -5.46
C ILE A 305 4.14 0.10 -4.14
N HIS A 306 4.73 -1.10 -4.03
CA HIS A 306 4.75 -1.88 -2.78
C HIS A 306 5.47 -1.14 -1.64
N CYS A 307 6.59 -0.47 -1.94
CA CYS A 307 7.30 0.35 -0.95
C CYS A 307 6.52 1.60 -0.54
N ALA A 308 5.77 2.20 -1.48
CA ALA A 308 4.93 3.35 -1.21
C ALA A 308 3.73 2.99 -0.31
N ASP A 309 3.12 1.84 -0.57
CA ASP A 309 2.06 1.27 0.25
C ASP A 309 2.52 1.00 1.69
N LEU A 310 3.71 0.38 1.84
CA LEU A 310 4.31 0.13 3.14
C LEU A 310 5.09 1.31 3.76
N SER A 311 4.90 2.52 3.24
CA SER A 311 5.78 3.65 3.57
C SER A 311 5.51 4.31 4.93
N ASN A 312 4.37 4.04 5.57
CA ASN A 312 3.92 4.73 6.79
C ASN A 312 4.99 4.85 7.88
N PRO A 313 5.75 3.79 8.22
CA PRO A 313 6.74 3.88 9.29
C PRO A 313 7.97 4.72 8.96
N THR A 314 8.11 5.14 7.70
CA THR A 314 9.20 6.00 7.24
C THR A 314 8.78 7.47 7.14
N LYS A 315 7.50 7.78 7.41
CA LYS A 315 6.95 9.14 7.48
C LYS A 315 7.34 9.78 8.81
N PRO A 316 7.23 11.13 8.95
CA PRO A 316 7.38 11.80 10.23
C PRO A 316 6.53 11.14 11.33
N LEU A 317 7.08 11.06 12.55
CA LEU A 317 6.50 10.27 13.65
C LEU A 317 5.02 10.57 13.93
N GLU A 318 4.60 11.83 13.85
CA GLU A 318 3.21 12.20 14.10
C GLU A 318 2.23 11.68 13.03
N ILE A 319 2.67 11.64 11.77
CA ILE A 319 1.90 11.03 10.67
C ILE A 319 1.87 9.52 10.86
N TYR A 320 3.01 8.91 11.17
CA TYR A 320 3.10 7.47 11.37
C TYR A 320 2.22 6.97 12.53
N LYS A 321 2.22 7.66 13.68
CA LYS A 321 1.34 7.31 14.82
C LYS A 321 -0.12 7.27 14.41
N THR A 322 -0.58 8.28 13.66
CA THR A 322 -1.95 8.34 13.16
C THR A 322 -2.25 7.14 12.26
N TRP A 323 -1.34 6.77 11.35
CA TRP A 323 -1.51 5.57 10.53
C TRP A 323 -1.58 4.28 11.33
N VAL A 324 -0.78 4.15 12.40
CA VAL A 324 -0.82 2.99 13.30
C VAL A 324 -2.17 2.89 14.01
N GLU A 325 -2.69 4.01 14.50
CA GLU A 325 -4.00 4.05 15.15
C GLU A 325 -5.11 3.62 14.17
N LEU A 326 -5.08 4.14 12.94
CA LEU A 326 -6.09 3.81 11.92
C LEU A 326 -6.03 2.34 11.47
N ILE A 327 -4.85 1.77 11.21
CA ILE A 327 -4.76 0.35 10.81
C ILE A 327 -5.18 -0.59 11.94
N MET A 328 -4.83 -0.26 13.18
CA MET A 328 -5.25 -1.05 14.33
C MET A 328 -6.76 -1.00 14.53
N GLU A 329 -7.38 0.18 14.39
CA GLU A 329 -8.84 0.28 14.46
C GLU A 329 -9.51 -0.57 13.37
N GLU A 330 -8.99 -0.56 12.15
CA GLU A 330 -9.55 -1.40 11.08
C GLU A 330 -9.41 -2.91 11.36
N PHE A 331 -8.27 -3.35 11.91
CA PHE A 331 -8.11 -4.73 12.37
C PHE A 331 -9.07 -5.08 13.51
N PHE A 332 -9.31 -4.17 14.43
CA PHE A 332 -10.27 -4.37 15.51
C PHE A 332 -11.71 -4.43 15.00
N GLU A 333 -12.07 -3.60 14.02
CA GLU A 333 -13.36 -3.69 13.35
C GLU A 333 -13.53 -5.04 12.63
N GLN A 334 -12.47 -5.58 12.00
CA GLN A 334 -12.52 -6.93 11.44
C GLN A 334 -12.75 -7.99 12.53
N GLY A 335 -12.01 -7.92 13.64
CA GLY A 335 -12.14 -8.89 14.73
C GLY A 335 -13.52 -8.90 15.38
N ASP A 336 -14.16 -7.73 15.49
CA ASP A 336 -15.54 -7.63 15.97
C ASP A 336 -16.52 -8.29 14.99
N ARG A 337 -16.31 -8.16 13.67
CA ARG A 337 -17.11 -8.84 12.64
C ARG A 337 -16.94 -10.35 12.70
N GLU A 338 -15.69 -10.82 12.80
CA GLU A 338 -15.36 -12.25 12.95
C GLU A 338 -16.09 -12.84 14.16
N MET A 339 -16.04 -12.17 15.32
CA MET A 339 -16.72 -12.62 16.53
C MET A 339 -18.25 -12.64 16.37
N ALA A 340 -18.83 -11.63 15.72
CA ALA A 340 -20.27 -11.54 15.47
C ALA A 340 -20.77 -12.64 14.51
N GLU A 341 -19.93 -13.07 13.57
CA GLU A 341 -20.22 -14.13 12.59
C GLU A 341 -19.88 -15.53 13.11
N GLY A 342 -19.29 -15.64 14.32
CA GLY A 342 -18.87 -16.91 14.90
C GLY A 342 -17.62 -17.50 14.25
N LEU A 343 -16.82 -16.67 13.58
CA LEU A 343 -15.50 -17.02 13.05
C LEU A 343 -14.44 -16.93 14.16
N GLU A 344 -13.33 -17.64 13.96
CA GLU A 344 -12.14 -17.46 14.80
C GLU A 344 -11.56 -16.07 14.56
N VAL A 345 -11.32 -15.32 15.63
CA VAL A 345 -10.76 -13.97 15.54
C VAL A 345 -9.32 -14.06 15.05
N SER A 346 -9.04 -13.38 13.94
CA SER A 346 -7.75 -13.37 13.30
C SER A 346 -6.65 -12.82 14.23
N PRO A 347 -5.40 -13.29 14.10
CA PRO A 347 -4.27 -12.67 14.78
C PRO A 347 -4.27 -11.17 14.53
N MET A 348 -3.91 -10.39 15.57
CA MET A 348 -3.93 -8.92 15.56
C MET A 348 -5.30 -8.22 15.57
N CYS A 349 -6.40 -8.95 15.38
CA CYS A 349 -7.74 -8.37 15.27
C CYS A 349 -8.51 -8.31 16.61
N ASP A 350 -8.01 -8.95 17.66
CA ASP A 350 -8.62 -8.91 19.00
C ASP A 350 -8.20 -7.65 19.79
N ARG A 351 -9.11 -6.66 19.89
CA ARG A 351 -8.91 -5.41 20.64
C ARG A 351 -8.65 -5.60 22.14
N HIS A 352 -8.96 -6.77 22.71
CA HIS A 352 -8.75 -7.06 24.14
C HIS A 352 -7.42 -7.79 24.41
N ASN A 353 -6.75 -8.31 23.39
CA ASN A 353 -5.56 -9.16 23.53
C ASN A 353 -4.41 -8.75 22.60
N ALA A 354 -4.57 -7.72 21.77
CA ALA A 354 -3.52 -7.25 20.86
C ALA A 354 -2.43 -6.44 21.59
N THR A 355 -1.16 -6.85 21.42
CA THR A 355 0.00 -6.05 21.83
C THR A 355 0.53 -5.20 20.67
N VAL A 356 -0.07 -4.02 20.47
CA VAL A 356 0.25 -3.06 19.40
C VAL A 356 1.77 -2.84 19.26
N GLU A 357 2.47 -2.60 20.37
CA GLU A 357 3.90 -2.26 20.41
C GLU A 357 4.84 -3.36 19.91
N LYS A 358 4.47 -4.63 20.10
CA LYS A 358 5.26 -5.78 19.62
C LYS A 358 4.99 -6.07 18.15
N SER A 359 3.77 -5.85 17.70
CA SER A 359 3.38 -6.08 16.31
C SER A 359 3.91 -4.99 15.39
N GLN A 360 3.98 -3.74 15.88
CA GLN A 360 4.67 -2.66 15.18
C GLN A 360 6.17 -2.96 15.01
N ARG A 361 6.84 -3.58 15.98
CA ARG A 361 8.24 -4.02 15.80
C ARG A 361 8.42 -4.95 14.59
N PHE A 362 7.42 -5.74 14.22
CA PHE A 362 7.50 -6.62 13.05
C PHE A 362 7.15 -5.96 11.73
N VAL A 363 6.12 -5.11 11.72
CA VAL A 363 5.85 -4.22 10.57
C VAL A 363 7.10 -3.41 10.23
N LEU A 364 7.80 -2.93 11.26
CA LEU A 364 9.07 -2.23 11.16
C LEU A 364 10.23 -3.09 10.60
N LEU A 365 10.30 -4.38 10.95
CA LEU A 365 11.34 -5.30 10.46
C LEU A 365 11.18 -5.66 8.98
N GLN A 366 9.95 -5.84 8.49
CA GLN A 366 9.70 -6.12 7.08
C GLN A 366 9.99 -4.91 6.18
N ASN A 367 9.74 -3.70 6.70
CA ASN A 367 10.01 -2.45 6.01
C ASN A 367 11.50 -2.09 5.91
N GLY A 368 12.35 -2.68 6.76
CA GLY A 368 13.80 -2.45 6.73
C GLY A 368 14.47 -2.82 5.41
N PHE A 369 13.96 -3.84 4.69
CA PHE A 369 14.56 -4.32 3.44
C PHE A 369 14.18 -3.47 2.23
N ALA A 370 12.89 -3.10 2.12
CA ALA A 370 12.39 -2.10 1.17
C ALA A 370 13.13 -0.75 1.32
N TYR A 371 13.35 -0.34 2.58
CA TYR A 371 14.11 0.86 2.91
C TYR A 371 15.60 0.76 2.56
N ARG A 372 16.21 -0.44 2.66
CA ARG A 372 17.61 -0.69 2.24
C ARG A 372 17.77 -0.53 0.73
N TRP A 373 16.76 -0.86 -0.07
CA TRP A 373 16.77 -0.59 -1.52
C TRP A 373 16.69 0.91 -1.84
N ILE A 374 15.75 1.62 -1.20
CA ILE A 374 15.62 3.08 -1.24
C ILE A 374 16.96 3.76 -0.92
N ASN A 375 17.64 3.35 0.14
CA ASN A 375 18.86 4.03 0.59
C ASN A 375 20.15 3.58 -0.11
N PHE A 376 20.32 2.29 -0.40
CA PHE A 376 21.63 1.74 -0.74
C PHE A 376 21.97 1.82 -2.23
N LYS A 377 20.98 1.77 -3.14
CA LYS A 377 21.23 1.83 -4.60
C LYS A 377 20.59 3.02 -5.33
N LEU A 378 19.46 3.55 -4.86
CA LEU A 378 18.87 4.75 -5.47
C LEU A 378 19.56 6.07 -5.09
N ARG A 379 20.57 6.04 -4.20
CA ARG A 379 21.21 7.26 -3.65
C ARG A 379 20.17 8.30 -3.19
N LEU A 380 19.05 7.87 -2.59
CA LEU A 380 18.04 8.74 -1.98
C LEU A 380 18.52 9.45 -0.69
N LYS A 381 19.84 9.71 -0.58
CA LYS A 381 20.39 10.70 0.37
C LYS A 381 19.76 12.10 0.17
N CYS A 382 19.07 12.32 -0.95
CA CYS A 382 18.40 13.56 -1.29
C CYS A 382 16.87 13.38 -1.36
N ALA A 383 16.19 13.21 -0.22
CA ALA A 383 14.73 13.46 -0.09
C ALA A 383 14.25 13.37 1.37
N LEU A 384 14.92 12.55 2.20
CA LEU A 384 14.66 12.52 3.63
C LEU A 384 15.44 13.66 4.28
N HIS A 385 14.73 14.70 4.72
CA HIS A 385 15.27 15.82 5.50
C HIS A 385 16.22 15.31 6.60
N PRO A 386 17.27 16.06 7.03
CA PRO A 386 18.14 15.65 8.13
C PRO A 386 17.41 15.22 9.43
N HIS A 387 16.17 15.71 9.62
CA HIS A 387 15.28 15.32 10.71
C HIS A 387 14.61 13.95 10.51
N ASN A 388 14.36 13.53 9.26
CA ASN A 388 13.87 12.20 8.94
C ASN A 388 14.99 11.16 8.99
N THR A 389 16.20 11.48 8.52
CA THR A 389 17.39 10.65 8.82
C THR A 389 17.64 10.56 10.32
N ALA A 390 17.37 11.60 11.12
CA ALA A 390 17.49 11.49 12.57
C ALA A 390 16.37 10.64 13.22
N CYS A 391 15.16 10.63 12.68
CA CYS A 391 14.09 9.74 13.13
C CYS A 391 14.39 8.29 12.73
N LEU A 392 14.87 8.07 11.51
CA LEU A 392 15.28 6.78 10.93
C LEU A 392 16.60 6.25 11.48
N ASP A 393 17.56 7.11 11.84
CA ASP A 393 18.81 6.75 12.53
C ASP A 393 18.56 6.56 14.03
N LYS A 394 17.69 7.35 14.68
CA LYS A 394 17.22 7.04 16.04
C LYS A 394 16.41 5.75 16.06
N TRP A 395 15.63 5.48 15.03
CA TRP A 395 14.90 4.23 14.85
C TRP A 395 15.86 3.08 14.56
N TYR A 396 16.78 3.19 13.60
CA TYR A 396 17.80 2.18 13.30
C TYR A 396 18.75 1.97 14.47
N HIS A 397 19.16 3.01 15.20
CA HIS A 397 19.98 2.89 16.40
C HIS A 397 19.19 2.40 17.61
N SER A 398 17.89 2.71 17.75
CA SER A 398 17.05 2.11 18.78
C SER A 398 16.78 0.65 18.47
N THR A 399 16.55 0.27 17.21
CA THR A 399 16.42 -1.12 16.76
C THR A 399 17.75 -1.85 16.85
N ALA A 400 18.87 -1.20 16.52
CA ALA A 400 20.23 -1.74 16.65
C ALA A 400 20.78 -1.71 18.09
N SER A 401 20.19 -0.95 19.02
CA SER A 401 20.46 -1.03 20.45
C SER A 401 19.51 -1.99 21.16
N LEU A 402 18.26 -2.12 20.70
CA LEU A 402 17.34 -3.22 21.02
C LEU A 402 17.96 -4.57 20.64
N LEU A 403 18.75 -4.59 19.57
CA LEU A 403 19.58 -5.71 19.11
C LEU A 403 20.86 -5.97 19.94
N ARG A 404 21.33 -5.00 20.73
CA ARG A 404 22.65 -5.05 21.39
C ARG A 404 22.61 -5.10 22.91
N ASP A 405 21.56 -4.65 23.57
CA ASP A 405 21.55 -4.50 25.03
C ASP A 405 20.42 -5.31 25.69
N GLU A 406 20.77 -6.52 26.14
CA GLU A 406 19.90 -7.53 26.74
C GLU A 406 19.30 -7.16 28.12
N ARG A 407 19.56 -5.99 28.70
CA ARG A 407 19.18 -5.76 30.12
C ARG A 407 18.66 -4.35 30.39
N SER A 408 17.34 -4.30 30.61
CA SER A 408 16.54 -3.18 31.10
C SER A 408 16.20 -2.12 30.05
N PHE A 409 14.94 -2.12 29.62
CA PHE A 409 14.36 -0.95 28.99
C PHE A 409 13.74 -0.05 30.07
N ARG A 410 14.19 1.21 30.14
CA ARG A 410 13.33 2.34 30.51
C ARG A 410 13.12 3.17 29.26
N CYS A 411 11.89 3.19 28.74
CA CYS A 411 11.47 4.26 27.83
C CYS A 411 11.59 5.58 28.60
N HIS A 412 12.28 6.58 28.06
CA HIS A 412 12.15 7.96 28.55
C HIS A 412 11.15 8.78 27.73
N CYS A 413 10.41 8.14 26.83
CA CYS A 413 9.44 8.79 25.95
C CYS A 413 7.97 8.44 26.26
N LEU A 414 7.70 7.50 27.18
CA LEU A 414 6.38 7.24 27.77
C LEU A 414 6.58 6.75 29.23
N PRO A 415 5.75 7.16 30.21
CA PRO A 415 5.95 6.83 31.60
C PRO A 415 5.46 5.40 31.92
N ASN A 416 6.40 4.58 32.42
CA ASN A 416 6.23 3.26 33.04
C ASN A 416 5.74 2.10 32.15
N ASP A 417 6.65 1.20 31.76
CA ASP A 417 6.63 -0.21 32.20
C ASP A 417 7.87 -1.00 31.74
N ASN A 418 8.36 -1.89 32.61
CA ASN A 418 9.59 -2.68 32.43
C ASN A 418 9.27 -4.01 31.71
N PHE A 419 9.88 -4.27 30.55
CA PHE A 419 9.81 -5.60 29.90
C PHE A 419 11.19 -6.05 29.38
N LYS A 420 11.50 -7.36 29.49
CA LYS A 420 12.74 -8.00 29.02
C LYS A 420 12.44 -8.94 27.85
N ALA A 421 13.30 -8.95 26.84
CA ALA A 421 13.28 -9.85 25.68
C ALA A 421 14.26 -11.03 25.88
N ASN A 422 14.02 -12.18 25.24
CA ASN A 422 14.86 -13.38 25.33
C ASN A 422 15.63 -13.65 24.02
N ALA A 423 16.75 -14.38 24.13
CA ALA A 423 17.76 -14.60 23.08
C ALA A 423 17.28 -15.18 21.73
N SER A 424 16.12 -15.84 21.67
CA SER A 424 15.54 -16.33 20.40
C SER A 424 15.01 -15.21 19.51
N GLU A 425 14.68 -14.04 20.07
CA GLU A 425 14.29 -12.86 19.30
C GLU A 425 15.49 -12.26 18.53
N ILE A 426 16.73 -12.58 18.93
CA ILE A 426 17.98 -12.02 18.40
C ILE A 426 18.48 -12.76 17.13
N GLU A 427 18.34 -14.09 17.06
CA GLU A 427 18.79 -14.88 15.90
C GLU A 427 17.98 -14.60 14.62
N VAL A 428 16.66 -14.40 14.76
CA VAL A 428 15.79 -13.98 13.66
C VAL A 428 16.30 -12.67 13.05
N MET A 429 16.84 -11.77 13.87
CA MET A 429 17.25 -10.44 13.44
C MET A 429 18.63 -10.39 12.75
N GLU A 430 19.56 -11.31 13.04
CA GLU A 430 20.83 -11.41 12.32
C GLU A 430 20.65 -11.93 10.88
N VAL A 431 19.69 -12.83 10.67
CA VAL A 431 19.41 -13.40 9.35
C VAL A 431 18.86 -12.36 8.36
N PHE A 432 18.08 -11.38 8.82
CA PHE A 432 17.54 -10.31 7.98
C PHE A 432 18.47 -9.10 7.80
N CYS A 433 19.34 -8.82 8.77
CA CYS A 433 20.24 -7.66 8.70
C CYS A 433 21.62 -7.98 8.07
N VAL A 434 22.13 -9.22 8.21
CA VAL A 434 23.53 -9.53 7.91
C VAL A 434 23.74 -10.34 6.61
N ASN A 435 22.71 -10.87 5.94
CA ASN A 435 22.86 -11.67 4.71
C ASN A 435 22.11 -11.19 3.46
#